data_AF-A0A9W8L072-F1
#
_entry.id   AF-A0A9W8L072-F1
#
_cell.length_a   1.000
_cell.length_b   1.000
_cell.length_c   1.000
_cell.angle_alpha   90.00
_cell.angle_beta   90.00
_cell.angle_gamma   90.00
#
_symmetry.space_group_name_H-M   'P 1'
#
loop_
_entity.id
_entity.type
_entity.pdbx_description
1 polymer ?
#
loop_
_entity_poly.entity_id
_entity_poly.type
_entity_poly.pdbx_seq_one_letter_code
_entity_poly.pdbx_strand_id
1 'polypeptide(L)'
;MPRPPHEYGTVDHPKHGKVFAYEVDGYGSHLLMDNANVPSLLALPYLGFVEATDPVYLNVRRLALSPDNPSYFSNGDSCSLSGIGSPHTGFRRVWLPSIAIQALTSTDKQEIADAVRALTASTSGLGLTHEHVDIDSVNGHSFAGAWKPWCNAVVGELIARVVAEHPGLL
;
A
#
# COMPACT_ATOMS: atom_id res chain seq x y z
N MET A 1 -20.85 12.08 25.04
CA MET A 1 -19.95 10.95 24.76
C MET A 1 -19.27 11.23 23.43
N PRO A 2 -17.95 11.01 23.27
CA PRO A 2 -17.32 11.09 21.96
C PRO A 2 -18.00 10.07 21.05
N ARG A 3 -18.43 10.54 19.87
CA ARG A 3 -19.08 9.70 18.87
C ARG A 3 -18.06 8.74 18.26
N PRO A 4 -18.45 7.52 17.92
CA PRO A 4 -17.53 6.50 17.40
C PRO A 4 -16.91 6.89 16.04
N PRO A 5 -15.74 6.32 15.66
CA PRO A 5 -14.96 6.72 14.49
C PRO A 5 -15.73 6.77 13.17
N HIS A 6 -16.79 5.97 13.03
CA HIS A 6 -17.62 5.93 11.83
C HIS A 6 -18.47 7.20 11.60
N GLU A 7 -18.74 8.01 12.62
CA GLU A 7 -19.51 9.26 12.42
C GLU A 7 -18.65 10.42 11.91
N TYR A 8 -17.33 10.38 12.08
CA TYR A 8 -16.43 11.45 11.64
C TYR A 8 -15.42 11.01 10.59
N GLY A 9 -15.07 9.73 10.57
CA GLY A 9 -14.01 9.20 9.71
C GLY A 9 -14.45 8.86 8.30
N THR A 10 -15.75 8.89 7.97
CA THR A 10 -16.23 8.60 6.60
C THR A 10 -16.61 9.87 5.85
N VAL A 11 -16.17 9.98 4.59
CA VAL A 11 -16.41 11.12 3.70
C VAL A 11 -16.91 10.62 2.35
N ASP A 12 -17.85 11.34 1.72
CA ASP A 12 -18.29 11.04 0.36
C ASP A 12 -17.32 11.69 -0.66
N HIS A 13 -16.42 10.90 -1.23
CA HIS A 13 -15.47 11.34 -2.26
C HIS A 13 -16.16 11.42 -3.62
N PRO A 14 -16.00 12.53 -4.38
CA PRO A 14 -16.74 12.76 -5.63
C PRO A 14 -16.51 11.69 -6.72
N LYS A 15 -15.34 11.03 -6.71
CA LYS A 15 -14.98 9.98 -7.68
C LYS A 15 -15.09 8.54 -7.15
N HIS A 16 -14.84 8.34 -5.85
CA HIS A 16 -14.62 7.00 -5.28
C HIS A 16 -15.81 6.52 -4.45
N GLY A 17 -16.78 7.39 -4.17
CA GLY A 17 -17.90 7.12 -3.28
C GLY A 17 -17.49 7.32 -1.81
N LYS A 18 -18.20 6.66 -0.89
CA LYS A 18 -17.92 6.75 0.54
C LYS A 18 -16.56 6.12 0.86
N VAL A 19 -15.65 6.88 1.47
CA VAL A 19 -14.30 6.47 1.86
C VAL A 19 -14.01 6.82 3.31
N PHE A 20 -12.98 6.22 3.90
CA PHE A 20 -12.37 6.70 5.14
C PHE A 20 -11.43 7.87 4.85
N ALA A 21 -11.49 8.91 5.68
CA ALA A 21 -10.49 9.96 5.71
C ALA A 21 -9.23 9.46 6.44
N TYR A 22 -8.07 9.88 5.97
CA TYR A 22 -6.78 9.59 6.61
C TYR A 22 -6.67 10.33 7.93
N GLU A 23 -7.02 11.62 7.93
CA GLU A 23 -7.07 12.48 9.11
C GLU A 23 -8.34 13.34 9.08
N VAL A 24 -8.86 13.66 10.27
CA VAL A 24 -10.01 14.56 10.47
C VAL A 24 -9.72 15.49 11.64
N ASP A 25 -10.19 16.73 11.55
CA ASP A 25 -9.99 17.73 12.61
C ASP A 25 -11.14 17.79 13.64
N GLY A 26 -12.26 17.13 13.35
CA GLY A 26 -13.49 17.18 14.16
C GLY A 26 -14.35 18.44 13.95
N TYR A 27 -13.91 19.39 13.13
CA TYR A 27 -14.61 20.61 12.74
C TYR A 27 -15.18 20.55 11.32
N GLY A 28 -14.88 19.49 10.58
CA GLY A 28 -15.43 19.19 9.24
C GLY A 28 -14.36 19.08 8.16
N SER A 29 -13.11 19.44 8.46
CA SER A 29 -12.00 19.24 7.53
C SER A 29 -11.53 17.79 7.58
N HIS A 30 -11.10 17.31 6.43
CA HIS A 30 -10.65 15.95 6.24
C HIS A 30 -9.51 15.90 5.22
N LEU A 31 -8.57 15.00 5.45
CA LEU A 31 -7.48 14.69 4.53
C LEU A 31 -7.76 13.36 3.86
N LEU A 32 -7.86 13.36 2.52
CA LEU A 32 -8.12 12.17 1.72
C LEU A 32 -6.83 11.76 1.01
N MET A 33 -6.09 10.86 1.62
CA MET A 33 -4.86 10.27 1.11
C MET A 33 -4.64 8.90 1.74
N ASP A 34 -3.52 8.26 1.42
CA ASP A 34 -2.99 7.20 2.27
C ASP A 34 -1.45 7.30 2.34
N ASN A 35 -0.87 6.68 3.36
CA ASN A 35 0.57 6.60 3.56
C ASN A 35 1.04 5.14 3.54
N ALA A 36 2.28 4.91 3.09
CA ALA A 36 2.85 3.57 3.07
C ALA A 36 3.07 2.93 4.45
N ASN A 37 3.27 3.73 5.50
CA ASN A 37 3.54 3.23 6.83
C ASN A 37 2.27 2.63 7.46
N VAL A 38 2.40 1.44 8.06
CA VAL A 38 1.32 0.81 8.84
C VAL A 38 1.31 1.41 10.25
N PRO A 39 0.15 1.82 10.82
CA PRO A 39 -1.20 1.68 10.28
C PRO A 39 -1.52 2.66 9.13
N SER A 40 -2.05 2.12 8.03
CA SER A 40 -2.52 2.85 6.85
C SER A 40 -3.95 2.47 6.51
N LEU A 41 -4.63 3.27 5.68
CA LEU A 41 -5.98 2.95 5.23
C LEU A 41 -6.02 1.68 4.37
N LEU A 42 -5.01 1.45 3.54
CA LEU A 42 -4.85 0.22 2.77
C LEU A 42 -4.74 -1.01 3.69
N ALA A 43 -4.06 -0.87 4.83
CA ALA A 43 -3.79 -1.95 5.79
C ALA A 43 -4.96 -2.30 6.72
N LEU A 44 -6.11 -1.61 6.64
CA LEU A 44 -7.20 -1.84 7.60
C LEU A 44 -7.68 -3.31 7.70
N PRO A 45 -7.79 -4.08 6.59
CA PRO A 45 -8.11 -5.51 6.70
C PRO A 45 -6.98 -6.33 7.28
N TYR A 46 -5.73 -5.99 6.97
CA TYR A 46 -4.56 -6.64 7.56
C TYR A 46 -4.53 -6.47 9.09
N LEU A 47 -4.99 -5.33 9.58
CA LEU A 47 -5.11 -5.02 11.01
C LEU A 47 -6.39 -5.60 11.67
N GLY A 48 -7.25 -6.28 10.91
CA GLY A 48 -8.53 -6.82 11.40
C GLY A 48 -9.58 -5.76 11.74
N PHE A 49 -9.46 -4.54 11.20
CA PHE A 49 -10.38 -3.44 11.48
C PHE A 49 -11.67 -3.50 10.64
N VAL A 50 -11.54 -3.91 9.38
CA VAL A 50 -12.64 -4.11 8.42
C VAL A 50 -12.38 -5.35 7.58
N GLU A 51 -13.44 -5.98 7.07
CA GLU A 51 -13.30 -7.06 6.10
C GLU A 51 -12.72 -6.55 4.78
N ALA A 52 -11.88 -7.35 4.11
CA ALA A 52 -11.32 -6.99 2.80
C ALA A 52 -12.40 -6.82 1.70
N THR A 53 -13.61 -7.34 1.95
CA THR A 53 -14.77 -7.23 1.06
C THR A 53 -15.72 -6.09 1.43
N ASP A 54 -15.43 -5.32 2.48
CA ASP A 54 -16.25 -4.18 2.88
C ASP A 54 -16.33 -3.15 1.74
N PRO A 55 -17.53 -2.69 1.35
CA PRO A 55 -17.69 -1.81 0.20
C PRO A 55 -17.05 -0.43 0.39
N VAL A 56 -17.01 0.10 1.63
CA VAL A 56 -16.32 1.36 1.95
C VAL A 56 -14.81 1.14 1.87
N TYR A 57 -14.31 0.02 2.39
CA TYR A 57 -12.90 -0.33 2.24
C TYR A 57 -12.49 -0.49 0.76
N LEU A 58 -13.33 -1.11 -0.07
CA LEU A 58 -13.03 -1.23 -1.50
C LEU A 58 -12.96 0.14 -2.20
N ASN A 59 -13.78 1.11 -1.77
CA ASN A 59 -13.67 2.50 -2.25
C ASN A 59 -12.35 3.15 -1.78
N VAL A 60 -11.97 2.93 -0.52
CA VAL A 60 -10.70 3.40 0.06
C VAL A 60 -9.51 2.82 -0.68
N ARG A 61 -9.51 1.51 -0.94
CA ARG A 61 -8.48 0.81 -1.70
C ARG A 61 -8.31 1.42 -3.09
N ARG A 62 -9.43 1.69 -3.79
CA ARG A 62 -9.39 2.35 -5.10
C ARG A 62 -8.83 3.77 -5.03
N LEU A 63 -9.16 4.55 -3.99
CA LEU A 63 -8.57 5.87 -3.77
C LEU A 63 -7.06 5.76 -3.51
N ALA A 64 -6.66 4.93 -2.54
CA ALA A 64 -5.29 4.78 -2.06
C ALA A 64 -4.33 4.31 -3.18
N LEU A 65 -4.80 3.44 -4.08
CA LEU A 65 -4.04 2.89 -5.21
C LEU A 65 -4.30 3.63 -6.53
N SER A 66 -4.57 4.94 -6.46
CA SER A 66 -4.83 5.78 -7.64
C SER A 66 -4.08 7.11 -7.59
N PRO A 67 -3.96 7.83 -8.72
CA PRO A 67 -3.40 9.19 -8.75
C PRO A 67 -4.15 10.22 -7.90
N ASP A 68 -5.36 9.91 -7.41
CA ASP A 68 -6.08 10.79 -6.48
C ASP A 68 -5.46 10.73 -5.06
N ASN A 69 -4.66 9.69 -4.74
CA ASN A 69 -3.80 9.69 -3.56
C ASN A 69 -2.47 10.41 -3.88
N PRO A 70 -2.13 11.52 -3.21
CA PRO A 70 -0.91 12.28 -3.49
C PRO A 70 0.39 11.50 -3.22
N SER A 71 0.31 10.40 -2.45
CA SER A 71 1.46 9.53 -2.19
C SER A 71 1.51 8.30 -3.11
N TYR A 72 0.57 8.13 -4.05
CA TYR A 72 0.62 7.03 -5.02
C TYR A 72 1.47 7.42 -6.23
N PHE A 73 2.43 6.57 -6.59
CA PHE A 73 3.35 6.80 -7.70
C PHE A 73 3.29 5.64 -8.70
N SER A 74 3.26 5.98 -9.99
CA SER A 74 3.28 5.03 -11.12
C SER A 74 3.88 5.71 -12.36
N ASN A 75 4.47 4.91 -13.24
CA ASN A 75 4.95 5.29 -14.57
C ASN A 75 4.03 4.80 -15.71
N GLY A 76 2.75 4.54 -15.41
CA GLY A 76 1.78 4.05 -16.40
C GLY A 76 2.11 2.65 -16.91
N ASP A 77 1.83 2.38 -18.19
CA ASP A 77 1.93 1.04 -18.79
C ASP A 77 3.36 0.47 -18.85
N SER A 78 4.38 1.32 -18.73
CA SER A 78 5.79 0.94 -18.73
C SER A 78 6.34 0.63 -17.32
N CYS A 79 5.47 0.63 -16.30
CA CYS A 79 5.88 0.65 -14.91
C CYS A 79 6.18 -0.76 -14.38
N SER A 80 7.45 -1.01 -14.00
CA SER A 80 7.84 -2.20 -13.23
C SER A 80 7.51 -2.07 -11.73
N LEU A 81 7.22 -0.86 -11.24
CA LEU A 81 7.01 -0.58 -9.83
C LEU A 81 6.04 0.59 -9.61
N SER A 82 4.82 0.29 -9.20
CA SER A 82 3.85 1.29 -8.73
C SER A 82 3.43 0.98 -7.30
N GLY A 83 3.04 2.01 -6.55
CA GLY A 83 2.62 1.82 -5.17
C GLY A 83 2.56 3.12 -4.38
N ILE A 84 2.34 2.97 -3.08
CA ILE A 84 2.22 4.09 -2.16
C ILE A 84 3.61 4.42 -1.60
N GLY A 85 3.95 5.71 -1.57
CA GLY A 85 5.12 6.24 -0.91
C GLY A 85 4.79 6.92 0.41
N SER A 86 5.65 7.84 0.81
CA SER A 86 5.45 8.66 2.00
C SER A 86 6.09 10.04 1.78
N PRO A 87 5.46 11.14 2.26
CA PRO A 87 6.11 12.45 2.30
C PRO A 87 7.48 12.43 3.00
N HIS A 88 7.69 11.49 3.93
CA HIS A 88 8.97 11.29 4.62
C HIS A 88 10.11 10.89 3.68
N THR A 89 9.82 10.12 2.64
CA THR A 89 10.85 9.62 1.73
C THR A 89 11.01 10.49 0.48
N GLY A 90 10.07 11.39 0.22
CA GLY A 90 10.12 12.30 -0.92
C GLY A 90 9.34 11.79 -2.14
N PHE A 91 9.32 12.62 -3.18
CA PHE A 91 8.54 12.41 -4.40
C PHE A 91 9.05 11.21 -5.21
N ARG A 92 8.13 10.49 -5.88
CA ARG A 92 8.43 9.39 -6.81
C ARG A 92 9.19 8.21 -6.18
N ARG A 93 8.98 7.97 -4.89
CA ARG A 93 9.58 6.86 -4.15
C ARG A 93 8.49 5.96 -3.59
N VAL A 94 8.44 4.72 -4.08
CA VAL A 94 7.47 3.72 -3.64
C VAL A 94 8.07 2.94 -2.48
N TRP A 95 7.28 2.78 -1.43
CA TRP A 95 7.65 1.92 -0.31
C TRP A 95 7.32 0.48 -0.62
N LEU A 96 8.32 -0.40 -0.60
CA LEU A 96 8.12 -1.82 -0.87
C LEU A 96 7.15 -2.48 0.13
N PRO A 97 7.15 -2.14 1.44
CA PRO A 97 6.13 -2.65 2.36
C PRO A 97 4.69 -2.33 1.93
N SER A 98 4.45 -1.20 1.24
CA SER A 98 3.09 -0.86 0.77
C SER A 98 2.58 -1.83 -0.28
N ILE A 99 3.47 -2.31 -1.17
CA ILE A 99 3.16 -3.34 -2.18
C ILE A 99 2.86 -4.67 -1.51
N ALA A 100 3.61 -5.00 -0.45
CA ALA A 100 3.35 -6.21 0.32
C ALA A 100 1.98 -6.15 1.02
N ILE A 101 1.64 -5.01 1.65
CA ILE A 101 0.32 -4.77 2.25
C ILE A 101 -0.79 -4.79 1.21
N GLN A 102 -0.56 -4.23 0.01
CA GLN A 102 -1.51 -4.31 -1.10
C GLN A 102 -1.85 -5.77 -1.43
N ALA A 103 -0.86 -6.64 -1.55
CA ALA A 103 -1.07 -8.06 -1.80
C ALA A 103 -1.73 -8.78 -0.61
N LEU A 104 -1.28 -8.52 0.62
CA LEU A 104 -1.84 -9.09 1.85
C LEU A 104 -3.31 -8.71 2.07
N THR A 105 -3.78 -7.64 1.46
CA THR A 105 -5.19 -7.19 1.54
C THR A 105 -5.97 -7.44 0.24
N SER A 106 -5.39 -8.19 -0.70
CA SER A 106 -6.04 -8.56 -1.96
C SER A 106 -6.66 -9.96 -1.89
N THR A 107 -7.72 -10.15 -2.67
CA THR A 107 -8.28 -11.46 -3.02
C THR A 107 -8.04 -11.82 -4.49
N ASP A 108 -7.40 -10.94 -5.27
CA ASP A 108 -7.06 -11.16 -6.66
C ASP A 108 -5.68 -11.81 -6.77
N LYS A 109 -5.65 -13.05 -7.27
CA LYS A 109 -4.42 -13.82 -7.46
C LYS A 109 -3.45 -13.15 -8.43
N GLN A 110 -3.95 -12.45 -9.45
CA GLN A 110 -3.09 -11.76 -10.40
C GLN A 110 -2.42 -10.56 -9.73
N GLU A 111 -3.15 -9.79 -8.94
CA GLU A 111 -2.60 -8.67 -8.16
C GLU A 111 -1.52 -9.16 -7.18
N ILE A 112 -1.77 -10.27 -6.49
CA ILE A 112 -0.77 -10.88 -5.59
C ILE A 112 0.49 -11.29 -6.34
N ALA A 113 0.34 -11.95 -7.50
CA ALA A 113 1.48 -12.36 -8.32
C ALA A 113 2.27 -11.16 -8.85
N ASP A 114 1.60 -10.10 -9.26
CA ASP A 114 2.23 -8.86 -9.74
C ASP A 114 3.02 -8.17 -8.64
N ALA A 115 2.46 -8.11 -7.43
CA ALA A 115 3.14 -7.57 -6.26
C ALA A 115 4.40 -8.37 -5.90
N VAL A 116 4.33 -9.70 -5.88
CA VAL A 116 5.49 -10.57 -5.62
C VAL A 116 6.57 -10.33 -6.68
N ARG A 117 6.21 -10.30 -7.97
CA ARG A 117 7.16 -10.02 -9.06
C ARG A 117 7.84 -8.65 -8.91
N ALA A 118 7.06 -7.61 -8.59
CA ALA A 118 7.59 -6.26 -8.38
C ALA A 118 8.57 -6.20 -7.21
N LEU A 119 8.24 -6.86 -6.09
CA LEU A 119 9.11 -6.94 -4.91
C LEU A 119 10.42 -7.67 -5.21
N THR A 120 10.37 -8.83 -5.87
CA THR A 120 11.56 -9.61 -6.23
C THR A 120 12.47 -8.83 -7.19
N ALA A 121 11.89 -8.09 -8.14
CA ALA A 121 12.64 -7.25 -9.09
C ALA A 121 13.29 -6.00 -8.44
N SER A 122 12.87 -5.64 -7.22
CA SER A 122 13.27 -4.40 -6.54
C SER A 122 14.33 -4.59 -5.44
N THR A 123 14.94 -5.77 -5.36
CA THR A 123 15.93 -6.14 -4.31
C THR A 123 17.36 -5.66 -4.59
N SER A 124 17.63 -5.09 -5.77
CA SER A 124 18.97 -4.70 -6.23
C SER A 124 20.00 -5.85 -6.19
N GLY A 125 19.55 -7.11 -6.22
CA GLY A 125 20.39 -8.30 -6.12
C GLY A 125 20.83 -8.67 -4.70
N LEU A 126 20.35 -7.96 -3.67
CA LEU A 126 20.76 -8.19 -2.27
C LEU A 126 19.92 -9.27 -1.56
N GLY A 127 18.78 -9.68 -2.14
CA GLY A 127 17.84 -10.59 -1.49
C GLY A 127 17.14 -10.01 -0.25
N LEU A 128 17.26 -8.70 -0.04
CA LEU A 128 16.60 -7.94 1.03
C LEU A 128 15.59 -6.96 0.45
N THR A 129 14.63 -6.56 1.27
CA THR A 129 13.64 -5.53 0.98
C THR A 129 14.11 -4.18 1.50
N HIS A 130 14.07 -3.18 0.63
CA HIS A 130 14.37 -1.77 0.95
C HIS A 130 13.16 -1.06 1.57
N GLU A 131 13.41 0.07 2.23
CA GLU A 131 12.32 0.92 2.70
C GLU A 131 11.55 1.49 1.52
N HIS A 132 12.28 2.05 0.56
CA HIS A 132 11.71 2.62 -0.65
C HIS A 132 12.66 2.51 -1.83
N VAL A 133 12.08 2.55 -3.02
CA VAL A 133 12.77 2.56 -4.31
C VAL A 133 12.22 3.71 -5.15
N ASP A 134 13.10 4.44 -5.83
CA ASP A 134 12.69 5.42 -6.83
C ASP A 134 12.03 4.72 -8.02
N ILE A 135 10.86 5.18 -8.47
CA ILE A 135 10.12 4.50 -9.54
C ILE A 135 10.83 4.56 -10.90
N ASP A 136 11.79 5.47 -11.07
CA ASP A 136 12.63 5.57 -12.26
C ASP A 136 13.93 4.74 -12.12
N SER A 137 14.05 3.97 -11.04
CA SER A 137 15.24 3.17 -10.79
C SER A 137 15.33 1.95 -11.70
N VAL A 138 16.40 1.88 -12.47
CA VAL A 138 16.79 0.65 -13.18
C VAL A 138 17.18 -0.42 -12.15
N ASN A 139 16.47 -1.56 -12.17
CA ASN A 139 16.66 -2.71 -11.27
C ASN A 139 16.65 -2.38 -9.76
N GLY A 140 15.97 -1.28 -9.38
CA GLY A 140 15.85 -0.87 -7.98
C GLY A 140 17.17 -0.45 -7.32
N HIS A 141 18.20 -0.02 -8.06
CA HIS A 141 19.49 0.42 -7.50
C HIS A 141 19.47 1.81 -6.84
N SER A 142 18.39 2.58 -7.01
CA SER A 142 18.15 3.86 -6.31
C SER A 142 17.16 3.61 -5.18
N PHE A 143 17.69 3.27 -4.02
CA PHE A 143 16.92 2.89 -2.84
C PHE A 143 17.55 3.45 -1.56
N ALA A 144 16.77 3.47 -0.47
CA ALA A 144 17.30 3.66 0.87
C ALA A 144 16.80 2.58 1.82
N GLY A 145 17.53 2.38 2.92
CA GLY A 145 17.20 1.37 3.92
C GLY A 145 17.59 -0.04 3.49
N ALA A 146 18.85 -0.24 3.08
CA ALA A 146 19.40 -1.54 2.67
C ALA A 146 19.16 -2.68 3.70
N TRP A 147 19.02 -2.33 4.98
CA TRP A 147 18.65 -3.25 6.04
C TRP A 147 17.59 -2.64 6.95
N LYS A 148 16.32 -2.86 6.60
CA LYS A 148 15.16 -2.53 7.42
C LYS A 148 14.43 -3.81 7.82
N PRO A 149 14.63 -4.30 9.06
CA PRO A 149 14.07 -5.57 9.52
C PRO A 149 12.54 -5.66 9.35
N TRP A 150 11.82 -4.57 9.60
CA TRP A 150 10.38 -4.53 9.41
C TRP A 150 9.96 -4.73 7.95
N CYS A 151 10.64 -4.09 6.99
CA CYS A 151 10.34 -4.26 5.57
C CYS A 151 10.54 -5.72 5.14
N ASN A 152 11.64 -6.34 5.58
CA ASN A 152 11.89 -7.76 5.34
C ASN A 152 10.81 -8.67 5.97
N ALA A 153 10.35 -8.34 7.17
CA ALA A 153 9.34 -9.13 7.86
C ALA A 153 8.00 -9.12 7.13
N VAL A 154 7.52 -7.95 6.68
CA VAL A 154 6.23 -7.84 5.97
C VAL A 154 6.28 -8.56 4.62
N VAL A 155 7.39 -8.44 3.88
CA VAL A 155 7.55 -9.20 2.63
C VAL A 155 7.67 -10.70 2.91
N GLY A 156 8.41 -11.11 3.95
CA GLY A 156 8.50 -12.51 4.37
C GLY A 156 7.13 -13.10 4.74
N GLU A 157 6.27 -12.32 5.41
CA GLU A 157 4.89 -12.69 5.71
C GLU A 157 4.08 -12.92 4.43
N LEU A 158 4.15 -12.00 3.45
CA LEU A 158 3.51 -12.18 2.15
C LEU A 158 3.97 -13.48 1.47
N ILE A 159 5.27 -13.73 1.41
CA ILE A 159 5.80 -14.94 0.78
C ILE A 159 5.32 -16.20 1.52
N ALA A 160 5.33 -16.20 2.85
CA ALA A 160 4.82 -17.32 3.64
C ALA A 160 3.34 -17.59 3.34
N ARG A 161 2.51 -16.54 3.23
CA ARG A 161 1.11 -16.67 2.84
C ARG A 161 0.95 -17.22 1.43
N VAL A 162 1.74 -16.73 0.46
CA VAL A 162 1.69 -17.23 -0.92
C VAL A 162 2.07 -18.70 -0.97
N VAL A 163 3.13 -19.14 -0.27
CA VAL A 163 3.50 -20.57 -0.20
C VAL A 163 2.35 -21.41 0.37
N ALA A 164 1.66 -20.93 1.40
CA ALA A 164 0.61 -21.67 2.07
C ALA A 164 -0.70 -21.73 1.27
N GLU A 165 -1.11 -20.61 0.66
CA GLU A 165 -2.44 -20.45 0.07
C GLU A 165 -2.43 -20.51 -1.47
N HIS A 166 -1.31 -20.11 -2.09
CA HIS A 166 -1.18 -19.90 -3.54
C HIS A 166 0.19 -20.37 -4.09
N PRO A 167 0.62 -21.62 -3.83
CA PRO A 167 1.98 -22.08 -4.14
C PRO A 167 2.35 -22.01 -5.64
N GLY A 168 1.35 -21.94 -6.54
CA GLY A 168 1.59 -21.79 -7.99
C GLY A 168 1.89 -20.36 -8.45
N LEU A 169 1.98 -19.38 -7.55
CA LEU A 169 2.31 -17.99 -7.89
C LEU A 169 3.80 -17.63 -7.72
N LEU A 170 4.63 -18.56 -7.22
CA LEU A 170 6.07 -18.39 -7.01
C LEU A 170 6.89 -19.01 -8.14
#